data_AF-A0AA50HSG1-F1
#
_entry.id   AF-A0AA50HSG1-F1
#
_cell.length_a   1.000
_cell.length_b   1.000
_cell.length_c   1.000
_cell.angle_alpha   90.00
_cell.angle_beta   90.00
_cell.angle_gamma   90.00
#
_symmetry.space_group_name_H-M   'P 1'
#
loop_
_entity.id
_entity.type
_entity.pdbx_description
1 polymer ?
#
loop_
_entity_poly.entity_id
_entity_poly.type
_entity_poly.pdbx_seq_one_letter_code
_entity_poly.pdbx_strand_id
1 'polypeptide(L)'
;MMAESQPLPAEPCGAEYLRAVLRSPVYEVAQVTPLQKMEKISSRLGNTILVKREDRQPVHSFKLRGAYAMISTLNEEQKARGVITASAGNHAQGVALSATRLGIKSLIVMPVATADIKVDAVRAFGGETFLFGANFDEAKAKAIELAELRGYTFVPPFDHPMVIAGQGTLAMELLQQDAHLDRVFVPVGGGGLAAGVAVLIKQLMPQIKVIAVEAEDSACLKAALEAGHPVDLPRVGLFAEGVAVKRIGNETFRLCQEYLDDIITVDSDAICAAMKDLFEDVRAVAEPSGALALAGMKKYIQQHQIQGERLAHVLSGANVNFHGLRYVSERCELGEQREALLAVTIPEQKGSFLKFCQLLGGRSVTEFNYRYANADNACIFVGVRLTRGLEERGEILSLLDEGGYKVVDLSDDEMAKLHVRYMVGGRPSKPLRERLFSFEFPEAPGALLRFLQTLGTHWNISLFHYRSHGTDYGRVLAGFELSESEPQFEEHLQALGYDFHDETDNPAFSFFLAG
;
A
#
# COMPACT_ATOMS: atom_id res chain seq x y z
N MET A 1 32.02 -19.17 -30.49
CA MET A 1 31.75 -20.13 -29.41
C MET A 1 31.73 -19.36 -28.11
N MET A 2 30.55 -19.17 -27.50
CA MET A 2 30.52 -18.79 -26.09
C MET A 2 31.13 -19.94 -25.30
N ALA A 3 32.09 -19.68 -24.42
CA ALA A 3 32.63 -20.70 -23.54
C ALA A 3 31.48 -21.32 -22.76
N GLU A 4 31.33 -22.66 -22.80
CA GLU A 4 30.25 -23.38 -22.11
C GLU A 4 30.18 -22.93 -20.66
N SER A 5 29.04 -22.34 -20.26
CA SER A 5 28.80 -21.94 -18.89
C SER A 5 28.65 -23.21 -18.05
N GLN A 6 29.63 -23.49 -17.19
CA GLN A 6 29.47 -24.55 -16.18
C GLN A 6 28.24 -24.25 -15.32
N PRO A 7 27.35 -25.23 -15.10
CA PRO A 7 26.18 -25.05 -14.26
C PRO A 7 26.61 -24.72 -12.83
N LEU A 8 25.87 -23.81 -12.17
CA LEU A 8 26.04 -23.57 -10.74
C LEU A 8 25.76 -24.88 -9.96
N PRO A 9 26.57 -25.22 -8.94
CA PRO A 9 26.25 -26.33 -8.05
C PRO A 9 24.97 -26.03 -7.25
N ALA A 10 24.44 -27.04 -6.55
CA ALA A 10 23.23 -26.91 -5.75
C ALA A 10 23.40 -25.91 -4.59
N GLU A 11 24.59 -25.87 -3.99
CA GLU A 11 24.98 -24.96 -2.91
C GLU A 11 26.25 -24.19 -3.32
N PRO A 12 26.13 -23.11 -4.11
CA PRO A 12 27.30 -22.36 -4.55
C PRO A 12 27.95 -21.58 -3.41
N CYS A 13 29.27 -21.49 -3.45
CA CYS A 13 30.01 -20.57 -2.59
C CYS A 13 29.89 -19.12 -3.08
N GLY A 14 30.26 -18.15 -2.24
CA GLY A 14 30.16 -16.73 -2.57
C GLY A 14 30.87 -16.33 -3.87
N ALA A 15 32.04 -16.91 -4.16
CA ALA A 15 32.79 -16.63 -5.39
C ALA A 15 32.11 -17.18 -6.66
N GLU A 16 31.38 -18.30 -6.55
CA GLU A 16 30.60 -18.87 -7.65
C GLU A 16 29.37 -18.01 -7.94
N TYR A 17 28.70 -17.51 -6.89
CA TYR A 17 27.64 -16.51 -7.04
C TYR A 17 28.15 -15.23 -7.69
N LEU A 18 29.28 -14.68 -7.24
CA LEU A 18 29.90 -13.50 -7.86
C LEU A 18 30.14 -13.72 -9.36
N ARG A 19 30.71 -14.87 -9.74
CA ARG A 19 30.95 -15.22 -11.14
C ARG A 19 29.64 -15.35 -11.93
N ALA A 20 28.63 -15.98 -11.37
CA ALA A 20 27.33 -16.13 -12.02
C ALA A 20 26.61 -14.79 -12.22
N VAL A 21 26.66 -13.90 -11.23
CA VAL A 21 26.12 -12.54 -11.32
C VAL A 21 26.79 -11.79 -12.48
N LEU A 22 28.13 -11.79 -12.54
CA LEU A 22 28.89 -11.09 -13.58
C LEU A 22 28.66 -11.65 -15.00
N ARG A 23 28.33 -12.94 -15.11
CA ARG A 23 28.04 -13.60 -16.39
C ARG A 23 26.57 -13.57 -16.78
N SER A 24 25.69 -13.10 -15.91
CA SER A 24 24.25 -13.20 -16.12
C SER A 24 23.80 -12.29 -17.28
N PRO A 25 23.08 -12.79 -18.29
CA PRO A 25 22.69 -12.01 -19.47
C PRO A 25 21.44 -11.13 -19.22
N VAL A 26 21.21 -10.67 -17.99
CA VAL A 26 19.95 -10.00 -17.60
C VAL A 26 19.62 -8.79 -18.48
N TYR A 27 20.64 -8.10 -18.99
CA TYR A 27 20.47 -6.86 -19.76
C TYR A 27 19.91 -7.06 -21.18
N GLU A 28 19.68 -8.31 -21.60
CA GLU A 28 18.94 -8.59 -22.84
C GLU A 28 17.42 -8.32 -22.71
N VAL A 29 16.92 -8.22 -21.46
CA VAL A 29 15.52 -7.90 -21.13
C VAL A 29 15.37 -6.83 -20.06
N ALA A 30 16.28 -6.78 -19.10
CA ALA A 30 16.29 -5.80 -18.01
C ALA A 30 17.11 -4.58 -18.41
N GLN A 31 16.85 -3.47 -17.73
CA GLN A 31 17.66 -2.26 -17.85
C GLN A 31 18.32 -1.91 -16.52
N VAL A 32 19.43 -1.17 -16.60
CA VAL A 32 20.02 -0.55 -15.41
C VAL A 32 19.02 0.47 -14.87
N THR A 33 18.58 0.26 -13.64
CA THR A 33 17.54 1.12 -13.05
C THR A 33 18.17 2.30 -12.31
N PRO A 34 17.51 3.47 -12.25
CA PRO A 34 18.02 4.61 -11.52
C PRO A 34 18.21 4.34 -10.02
N LEU A 35 19.30 4.84 -9.45
CA LEU A 35 19.47 5.08 -8.02
C LEU A 35 19.27 6.57 -7.77
N GLN A 36 18.14 6.94 -7.19
CA GLN A 36 17.71 8.35 -7.05
C GLN A 36 17.71 8.75 -5.58
N LYS A 37 18.15 9.98 -5.29
CA LYS A 37 18.03 10.54 -3.94
C LYS A 37 16.59 10.98 -3.68
N MET A 38 16.09 10.66 -2.48
CA MET A 38 14.81 11.10 -1.94
C MET A 38 15.06 12.35 -1.09
N GLU A 39 14.89 13.55 -1.67
CA GLU A 39 15.32 14.81 -1.05
C GLU A 39 14.54 15.13 0.23
N LYS A 40 13.21 14.99 0.21
CA LYS A 40 12.37 15.29 1.38
C LYS A 40 12.66 14.34 2.53
N ILE A 41 12.75 13.04 2.24
CA ILE A 41 13.01 12.02 3.25
C ILE A 41 14.44 12.13 3.79
N SER A 42 15.41 12.41 2.91
CA SER A 42 16.80 12.64 3.31
C SER A 42 16.90 13.78 4.33
N SER A 43 16.28 14.92 4.02
CA SER A 43 16.25 16.08 4.91
C SER A 43 15.54 15.76 6.22
N ARG A 44 14.36 15.12 6.15
CA ARG A 44 13.54 14.77 7.34
C ARG A 44 14.26 13.82 8.30
N LEU A 45 15.03 12.86 7.78
CA LEU A 45 15.69 11.83 8.59
C LEU A 45 17.16 12.15 8.89
N GLY A 46 17.72 13.26 8.40
CA GLY A 46 19.11 13.63 8.64
C GLY A 46 20.12 12.66 8.01
N ASN A 47 19.78 12.04 6.89
CA ASN A 47 20.60 11.03 6.20
C ASN A 47 20.49 11.21 4.68
N THR A 48 21.42 10.64 3.90
CA THR A 48 21.22 10.53 2.44
C THR A 48 20.43 9.27 2.13
N ILE A 49 19.18 9.43 1.70
CA ILE A 49 18.27 8.32 1.40
C ILE A 49 18.16 8.15 -0.11
N LEU A 50 18.46 6.95 -0.59
CA LEU A 50 18.50 6.59 -1.99
C LEU A 50 17.47 5.48 -2.28
N VAL A 51 16.80 5.57 -3.42
CA VAL A 51 15.86 4.55 -3.90
C VAL A 51 16.36 3.93 -5.20
N LYS A 52 16.48 2.60 -5.21
CA LYS A 52 16.78 1.80 -6.41
C LYS A 52 15.46 1.44 -7.11
N ARG A 53 15.23 2.04 -8.29
CA ARG A 53 13.93 2.10 -9.00
C ARG A 53 13.64 0.88 -9.89
N GLU A 54 13.50 -0.31 -9.28
CA GLU A 54 13.15 -1.54 -10.03
C GLU A 54 11.72 -1.57 -10.58
N ASP A 55 10.85 -0.64 -10.15
CA ASP A 55 9.57 -0.35 -10.82
C ASP A 55 9.72 0.05 -12.28
N ARG A 56 10.90 0.52 -12.70
CA ARG A 56 11.13 0.93 -14.09
C ARG A 56 11.45 -0.22 -15.02
N GLN A 57 11.56 -1.46 -14.54
CA GLN A 57 11.70 -2.60 -15.45
C GLN A 57 10.46 -2.74 -16.35
N PRO A 58 10.57 -3.38 -17.53
CA PRO A 58 9.42 -3.56 -18.45
C PRO A 58 8.22 -4.29 -17.82
N VAL A 59 8.46 -5.16 -16.84
CA VAL A 59 7.43 -5.88 -16.05
C VAL A 59 7.15 -5.23 -14.69
N HIS A 60 7.59 -3.98 -14.53
CA HIS A 60 7.39 -3.14 -13.36
C HIS A 60 7.89 -3.71 -12.03
N SER A 61 8.85 -4.65 -12.08
CA SER A 61 9.48 -5.25 -10.91
C SER A 61 10.81 -5.92 -11.25
N PHE A 62 11.61 -6.22 -10.22
CA PHE A 62 12.91 -6.88 -10.37
C PHE A 62 12.83 -8.35 -10.83
N LYS A 63 11.66 -9.01 -10.75
CA LYS A 63 11.52 -10.46 -10.98
C LYS A 63 11.98 -10.92 -12.36
N LEU A 64 12.01 -10.02 -13.33
CA LEU A 64 12.56 -10.24 -14.66
C LEU A 64 14.01 -10.73 -14.63
N ARG A 65 14.84 -10.20 -13.72
CA ARG A 65 16.28 -10.47 -13.66
C ARG A 65 16.56 -11.96 -13.40
N GLY A 66 16.05 -12.49 -12.29
CA GLY A 66 16.23 -13.89 -11.94
C GLY A 66 15.51 -14.87 -12.87
N ALA A 67 14.30 -14.53 -13.35
CA ALA A 67 13.59 -15.36 -14.32
C ALA A 67 14.42 -15.52 -15.60
N TYR A 68 14.91 -14.41 -16.16
CA TYR A 68 15.73 -14.44 -17.37
C TYR A 68 17.08 -15.14 -17.17
N ALA A 69 17.75 -14.86 -16.04
CA ALA A 69 19.02 -15.50 -15.70
C ALA A 69 18.90 -17.02 -15.66
N MET A 70 17.82 -17.56 -15.10
CA MET A 70 17.59 -19.01 -15.10
C MET A 70 17.22 -19.53 -16.50
N ILE A 71 16.23 -18.92 -17.17
CA ILE A 71 15.68 -19.44 -18.43
C ILE A 71 16.73 -19.40 -19.55
N SER A 72 17.61 -18.40 -19.56
CA SER A 72 18.70 -18.29 -20.54
C SER A 72 19.75 -19.40 -20.41
N THR A 73 19.86 -20.05 -19.25
CA THR A 73 20.80 -21.17 -19.01
C THR A 73 20.24 -22.55 -19.35
N LEU A 74 18.98 -22.63 -19.76
CA LEU A 74 18.38 -23.91 -20.16
C LEU A 74 19.09 -24.49 -21.39
N ASN A 75 19.21 -25.81 -21.43
CA ASN A 75 19.72 -26.51 -22.60
C ASN A 75 18.64 -26.57 -23.71
N GLU A 76 19.04 -26.94 -24.93
CA GLU A 76 18.12 -26.97 -26.09
C GLU A 76 16.94 -27.94 -25.91
N GLU A 77 17.11 -29.05 -25.20
CA GLU A 77 16.02 -29.99 -24.90
C GLU A 77 14.98 -29.34 -23.97
N GLN A 78 15.43 -28.69 -22.90
CA GLN A 78 14.58 -27.96 -21.96
C GLN A 78 13.86 -26.80 -22.64
N LYS A 79 14.56 -26.03 -23.48
CA LYS A 79 13.97 -24.95 -24.29
C LYS A 79 12.88 -25.45 -25.23
N ALA A 80 13.13 -26.58 -25.90
CA ALA A 80 12.16 -27.19 -26.82
C ALA A 80 10.89 -27.68 -26.11
N ARG A 81 11.02 -28.18 -24.87
CA ARG A 81 9.86 -28.57 -24.03
C ARG A 81 9.08 -27.36 -23.53
N GLY A 82 9.76 -26.26 -23.22
CA GLY A 82 9.17 -25.06 -22.66
C GLY A 82 9.27 -24.99 -21.13
N VAL A 83 8.85 -23.85 -20.59
CA VAL A 83 8.91 -23.55 -19.16
C VAL A 83 7.52 -23.44 -18.55
N ILE A 84 7.43 -23.73 -17.25
CA ILE A 84 6.19 -23.61 -16.49
C ILE A 84 6.43 -22.93 -15.15
N THR A 85 5.48 -22.15 -14.66
CA THR A 85 5.49 -21.68 -13.27
C THR A 85 4.06 -21.48 -12.76
N ALA A 86 3.91 -21.30 -11.45
CA ALA A 86 2.66 -20.88 -10.83
C ALA A 86 2.85 -19.51 -10.18
N SER A 87 2.11 -18.51 -10.68
CA SER A 87 2.08 -17.15 -10.13
C SER A 87 0.99 -16.34 -10.84
N ALA A 88 0.34 -15.45 -10.11
CA ALA A 88 -0.62 -14.49 -10.65
C ALA A 88 -0.11 -13.03 -10.57
N GLY A 89 1.21 -12.83 -10.43
CA GLY A 89 1.79 -11.50 -10.18
C GLY A 89 3.15 -11.29 -10.85
N ASN A 90 4.02 -10.54 -10.17
CA ASN A 90 5.31 -10.07 -10.69
C ASN A 90 6.19 -11.18 -11.29
N HIS A 91 6.19 -12.38 -10.68
CA HIS A 91 6.97 -13.51 -11.19
C HIS A 91 6.43 -14.04 -12.52
N ALA A 92 5.12 -14.16 -12.66
CA ALA A 92 4.50 -14.60 -13.91
C ALA A 92 4.84 -13.69 -15.09
N GLN A 93 4.77 -12.37 -14.90
CA GLN A 93 5.14 -11.41 -15.93
C GLN A 93 6.63 -11.54 -16.29
N GLY A 94 7.50 -11.70 -15.28
CA GLY A 94 8.93 -11.92 -15.49
C GLY A 94 9.24 -13.17 -16.30
N VAL A 95 8.57 -14.30 -16.01
CA VAL A 95 8.73 -15.56 -16.75
C VAL A 95 8.19 -15.43 -18.17
N ALA A 96 6.99 -14.85 -18.35
CA ALA A 96 6.38 -14.66 -19.66
C ALA A 96 7.29 -13.85 -20.59
N LEU A 97 7.71 -12.65 -20.17
CA LEU A 97 8.59 -11.80 -20.98
C LEU A 97 9.93 -12.49 -21.28
N SER A 98 10.51 -13.18 -20.29
CA SER A 98 11.79 -13.88 -20.46
C SER A 98 11.71 -15.01 -21.49
N ALA A 99 10.66 -15.83 -21.40
CA ALA A 99 10.45 -16.95 -22.32
C ALA A 99 10.16 -16.44 -23.74
N THR A 100 9.30 -15.43 -23.88
CA THR A 100 8.99 -14.82 -25.18
C THR A 100 10.23 -14.21 -25.84
N ARG A 101 11.11 -13.54 -25.07
CA ARG A 101 12.37 -12.99 -25.60
C ARG A 101 13.28 -14.09 -26.17
N LEU A 102 13.29 -15.26 -25.53
CA LEU A 102 14.13 -16.40 -25.90
C LEU A 102 13.46 -17.35 -26.92
N GLY A 103 12.24 -17.04 -27.37
CA GLY A 103 11.48 -17.91 -28.28
C GLY A 103 11.01 -19.23 -27.64
N ILE A 104 10.91 -19.27 -26.32
CA ILE A 104 10.52 -20.45 -25.53
C ILE A 104 9.05 -20.34 -25.16
N LYS A 105 8.31 -21.45 -25.26
CA LYS A 105 6.92 -21.50 -24.78
C LYS A 105 6.89 -21.42 -23.25
N SER A 106 6.02 -20.58 -22.70
CA SER A 106 5.80 -20.51 -21.25
C SER A 106 4.35 -20.77 -20.90
N LEU A 107 4.14 -21.66 -19.92
CA LEU A 107 2.83 -21.92 -19.32
C LEU A 107 2.80 -21.35 -17.91
N ILE A 108 1.85 -20.46 -17.64
CA ILE A 108 1.67 -19.80 -16.36
C ILE A 108 0.37 -20.30 -15.74
N VAL A 109 0.49 -21.05 -14.65
CA VAL A 109 -0.67 -21.58 -13.91
C VAL A 109 -1.11 -20.56 -12.86
N MET A 110 -2.39 -20.23 -12.86
CA MET A 110 -2.98 -19.24 -11.95
C MET A 110 -4.28 -19.78 -11.35
N PRO A 111 -4.69 -19.35 -10.15
CA PRO A 111 -6.02 -19.68 -9.60
C PRO A 111 -7.14 -19.21 -10.53
N VAL A 112 -8.28 -19.91 -10.52
CA VAL A 112 -9.46 -19.57 -11.35
C VAL A 112 -10.01 -18.19 -11.01
N ALA A 113 -9.92 -17.77 -9.75
CA ALA A 113 -10.38 -16.45 -9.28
C ALA A 113 -9.40 -15.30 -9.57
N THR A 114 -8.35 -15.53 -10.37
CA THR A 114 -7.39 -14.48 -10.72
C THR A 114 -8.06 -13.41 -11.56
N ALA A 115 -7.96 -12.14 -11.15
CA ALA A 115 -8.55 -11.02 -11.88
C ALA A 115 -8.03 -10.94 -13.32
N ASP A 116 -8.91 -10.64 -14.27
CA ASP A 116 -8.61 -10.61 -15.71
C ASP A 116 -7.40 -9.72 -16.04
N ILE A 117 -7.26 -8.56 -15.38
CA ILE A 117 -6.12 -7.65 -15.58
C ILE A 117 -4.75 -8.34 -15.34
N LYS A 118 -4.66 -9.26 -14.37
CA LYS A 118 -3.43 -10.01 -14.07
C LYS A 118 -3.18 -11.10 -15.12
N VAL A 119 -4.25 -11.74 -15.60
CA VAL A 119 -4.19 -12.76 -16.66
C VAL A 119 -3.78 -12.12 -17.98
N ASP A 120 -4.40 -11.01 -18.35
CA ASP A 120 -4.15 -10.30 -19.60
C ASP A 120 -2.76 -9.66 -19.64
N ALA A 121 -2.24 -9.17 -18.50
CA ALA A 121 -0.85 -8.71 -18.41
C ALA A 121 0.15 -9.81 -18.80
N VAL A 122 -0.08 -11.05 -18.34
CA VAL A 122 0.79 -12.19 -18.67
C VAL A 122 0.67 -12.59 -20.14
N ARG A 123 -0.55 -12.59 -20.68
CA ARG A 123 -0.79 -12.83 -22.12
C ARG A 123 -0.14 -11.76 -22.99
N ALA A 124 -0.20 -10.49 -22.57
CA ALA A 124 0.44 -9.37 -23.28
C ALA A 124 1.96 -9.52 -23.35
N PHE A 125 2.59 -10.14 -22.34
CA PHE A 125 4.01 -10.50 -22.37
C PHE A 125 4.31 -11.80 -23.12
N GLY A 126 3.29 -12.46 -23.70
CA GLY A 126 3.45 -13.64 -24.55
C GLY A 126 3.39 -15.00 -23.83
N GLY A 127 2.98 -15.02 -22.56
CA GLY A 127 2.80 -16.26 -21.79
C GLY A 127 1.44 -16.91 -22.02
N GLU A 128 1.40 -18.24 -22.10
CA GLU A 128 0.15 -19.01 -22.10
C GLU A 128 -0.37 -19.12 -20.66
N THR A 129 -1.64 -18.79 -20.43
CA THR A 129 -2.25 -18.82 -19.09
C THR A 129 -3.13 -20.06 -18.91
N PHE A 130 -2.96 -20.80 -17.82
CA PHE A 130 -3.82 -21.92 -17.44
C PHE A 130 -4.46 -21.65 -16.08
N LEU A 131 -5.77 -21.40 -16.08
CA LEU A 131 -6.52 -21.13 -14.86
C LEU A 131 -6.93 -22.46 -14.19
N PHE A 132 -6.40 -22.75 -13.02
CA PHE A 132 -6.66 -23.97 -12.26
C PHE A 132 -6.53 -23.75 -10.76
N GLY A 133 -7.43 -24.40 -10.00
CA GLY A 133 -7.43 -24.37 -8.54
C GLY A 133 -8.15 -23.16 -7.95
N ALA A 134 -8.58 -23.30 -6.70
CA ALA A 134 -9.24 -22.24 -5.94
C ALA A 134 -8.25 -21.23 -5.34
N ASN A 135 -7.00 -21.65 -5.11
CA ASN A 135 -5.96 -20.87 -4.45
C ASN A 135 -4.59 -21.11 -5.08
N PHE A 136 -3.59 -20.34 -4.62
CA PHE A 136 -2.22 -20.41 -5.14
C PHE A 136 -1.57 -21.78 -4.95
N ASP A 137 -1.82 -22.47 -3.82
CA ASP A 137 -1.20 -23.77 -3.52
C ASP A 137 -1.71 -24.85 -4.48
N GLU A 138 -3.00 -24.85 -4.80
CA GLU A 138 -3.58 -25.76 -5.81
C GLU A 138 -3.04 -25.47 -7.22
N ALA A 139 -2.94 -24.19 -7.60
CA ALA A 139 -2.35 -23.78 -8.87
C ALA A 139 -0.87 -24.22 -8.97
N LYS A 140 -0.11 -24.08 -7.87
CA LYS A 140 1.28 -24.52 -7.77
C LYS A 140 1.42 -26.03 -7.85
N ALA A 141 0.60 -26.78 -7.12
CA ALA A 141 0.59 -28.25 -7.20
C ALA A 141 0.33 -28.70 -8.64
N LYS A 142 -0.62 -28.07 -9.33
CA LYS A 142 -0.90 -28.38 -10.74
C LYS A 142 0.24 -28.01 -11.68
N ALA A 143 0.94 -26.91 -11.45
CA ALA A 143 2.12 -26.55 -12.23
C ALA A 143 3.25 -27.58 -12.07
N ILE A 144 3.46 -28.09 -10.85
CA ILE A 144 4.46 -29.14 -10.60
C ILE A 144 4.05 -30.44 -11.30
N GLU A 145 2.79 -30.86 -11.14
CA GLU A 145 2.24 -32.06 -11.81
C GLU A 145 2.41 -31.97 -13.34
N LEU A 146 2.07 -30.83 -13.95
CA LEU A 146 2.22 -30.62 -15.39
C LEU A 146 3.70 -30.54 -15.82
N ALA A 147 4.58 -30.03 -14.97
CA ALA A 147 6.02 -30.04 -15.23
C ALA A 147 6.54 -31.46 -15.38
N GLU A 148 6.18 -32.34 -14.44
CA GLU A 148 6.57 -33.75 -14.44
C GLU A 148 5.95 -34.52 -15.62
N LEU A 149 4.65 -34.34 -15.88
CA LEU A 149 3.92 -35.08 -16.92
C LEU A 149 4.31 -34.69 -18.34
N ARG A 150 4.58 -33.39 -18.59
CA ARG A 150 4.85 -32.86 -19.94
C ARG A 150 6.33 -32.55 -20.19
N GLY A 151 7.17 -32.67 -19.15
CA GLY A 151 8.59 -32.37 -19.22
C GLY A 151 8.90 -30.87 -19.30
N TYR A 152 8.00 -30.00 -18.84
CA TYR A 152 8.31 -28.56 -18.74
C TYR A 152 9.35 -28.31 -17.64
N THR A 153 10.20 -27.31 -17.84
CA THR A 153 11.10 -26.87 -16.77
C THR A 153 10.37 -25.91 -15.84
N PHE A 154 10.24 -26.27 -14.56
CA PHE A 154 9.63 -25.40 -13.56
C PHE A 154 10.56 -24.22 -13.24
N VAL A 155 10.06 -22.98 -13.35
CA VAL A 155 10.82 -21.76 -13.05
C VAL A 155 10.42 -21.23 -11.66
N PRO A 156 11.26 -21.42 -10.62
CA PRO A 156 10.94 -21.01 -9.27
C PRO A 156 10.98 -19.48 -9.10
N PRO A 157 10.15 -18.92 -8.19
CA PRO A 157 10.09 -17.49 -7.94
C PRO A 157 11.26 -16.90 -7.16
N PHE A 158 12.06 -17.73 -6.49
CA PHE A 158 13.20 -17.29 -5.67
C PHE A 158 14.24 -18.38 -5.37
N ASP A 159 13.83 -19.61 -5.01
CA ASP A 159 14.72 -20.63 -4.43
C ASP A 159 15.48 -21.41 -5.51
N HIS A 160 16.40 -20.74 -6.20
CA HIS A 160 17.27 -21.35 -7.21
C HIS A 160 18.55 -20.54 -7.40
N PRO A 161 19.73 -21.17 -7.48
CA PRO A 161 21.02 -20.47 -7.62
C PRO A 161 21.06 -19.45 -8.76
N MET A 162 20.62 -19.81 -9.98
CA MET A 162 20.59 -18.86 -11.11
C MET A 162 19.56 -17.72 -10.92
N VAL A 163 18.45 -17.97 -10.22
CA VAL A 163 17.47 -16.92 -9.92
C VAL A 163 18.10 -15.91 -8.97
N ILE A 164 18.73 -16.39 -7.89
CA ILE A 164 19.46 -15.59 -6.90
C ILE A 164 20.58 -14.79 -7.55
N ALA A 165 21.39 -15.42 -8.41
CA ALA A 165 22.46 -14.75 -9.15
C ALA A 165 21.90 -13.65 -10.09
N GLY A 166 20.78 -13.92 -10.78
CA GLY A 166 20.09 -12.90 -11.56
C GLY A 166 19.65 -11.71 -10.71
N GLN A 167 19.11 -11.95 -9.50
CA GLN A 167 18.75 -10.84 -8.60
C GLN A 167 19.96 -10.06 -8.10
N GLY A 168 21.10 -10.73 -7.88
CA GLY A 168 22.35 -10.10 -7.48
C GLY A 168 22.86 -9.03 -8.47
N THR A 169 22.45 -9.08 -9.74
CA THR A 169 22.79 -8.02 -10.71
C THR A 169 22.30 -6.63 -10.28
N LEU A 170 21.24 -6.55 -9.46
CA LEU A 170 20.81 -5.30 -8.86
C LEU A 170 21.88 -4.71 -7.95
N ALA A 171 22.51 -5.53 -7.10
CA ALA A 171 23.57 -5.08 -6.21
C ALA A 171 24.81 -4.62 -7.00
N MET A 172 25.11 -5.25 -8.14
CA MET A 172 26.21 -4.83 -9.00
C MET A 172 25.99 -3.39 -9.47
N GLU A 173 24.78 -3.09 -9.94
CA GLU A 173 24.42 -1.73 -10.34
C GLU A 173 24.45 -0.77 -9.15
N LEU A 174 23.96 -1.20 -7.99
CA LEU A 174 23.91 -0.37 -6.79
C LEU A 174 25.31 0.11 -6.37
N LEU A 175 26.28 -0.80 -6.35
CA LEU A 175 27.67 -0.51 -6.00
C LEU A 175 28.38 0.32 -7.07
N GLN A 176 28.04 0.15 -8.35
CA GLN A 176 28.55 0.98 -9.45
C GLN A 176 27.97 2.40 -9.43
N GLN A 177 26.73 2.56 -8.96
CA GLN A 177 26.04 3.84 -8.88
C GLN A 177 26.43 4.63 -7.63
N ASP A 178 26.66 3.96 -6.49
CA ASP A 178 27.17 4.58 -5.27
C ASP A 178 27.93 3.56 -4.40
N ALA A 179 29.27 3.66 -4.40
CA ALA A 179 30.14 2.81 -3.59
C ALA A 179 30.34 3.31 -2.14
N HIS A 180 29.75 4.46 -1.78
CA HIS A 180 29.86 5.04 -0.43
C HIS A 180 28.67 4.69 0.45
N LEU A 181 27.83 3.74 0.03
CA LEU A 181 26.67 3.29 0.80
C LEU A 181 27.12 2.69 2.14
N ASP A 182 26.46 3.08 3.22
CA ASP A 182 26.66 2.48 4.54
C ASP A 182 25.73 1.28 4.73
N ARG A 183 24.48 1.40 4.26
CA ARG A 183 23.42 0.39 4.47
C ARG A 183 22.51 0.22 3.26
N VAL A 184 22.09 -1.01 3.02
CA VAL A 184 21.13 -1.39 1.98
C VAL A 184 19.97 -2.16 2.60
N PHE A 185 18.76 -1.68 2.39
CA PHE A 185 17.52 -2.30 2.87
C PHE A 185 16.83 -3.04 1.73
N VAL A 186 16.56 -4.33 1.94
CA VAL A 186 16.06 -5.22 0.90
C VAL A 186 14.77 -5.89 1.36
N PRO A 187 13.67 -5.83 0.58
CA PRO A 187 12.44 -6.49 0.95
C PRO A 187 12.58 -8.01 0.83
N VAL A 188 12.00 -8.74 1.78
CA VAL A 188 12.06 -10.20 1.84
C VAL A 188 10.66 -10.79 1.77
N GLY A 189 10.44 -11.60 0.73
CA GLY A 189 9.42 -12.64 0.69
C GLY A 189 10.13 -13.99 0.81
N GLY A 190 10.28 -14.71 -0.31
CA GLY A 190 11.05 -15.97 -0.33
C GLY A 190 12.59 -15.81 -0.27
N GLY A 191 13.11 -14.60 -0.04
CA GLY A 191 14.54 -14.35 0.17
C GLY A 191 15.43 -14.23 -1.08
N GLY A 192 14.95 -14.52 -2.29
CA GLY A 192 15.80 -14.54 -3.50
C GLY A 192 16.51 -13.21 -3.81
N LEU A 193 15.83 -12.08 -3.58
CA LEU A 193 16.43 -10.76 -3.76
C LEU A 193 17.47 -10.46 -2.69
N ALA A 194 17.13 -10.64 -1.41
CA ALA A 194 18.02 -10.40 -0.29
C ALA A 194 19.26 -11.29 -0.34
N ALA A 195 19.12 -12.58 -0.65
CA ALA A 195 20.23 -13.49 -0.83
C ALA A 195 21.18 -13.03 -1.95
N GLY A 196 20.64 -12.67 -3.12
CA GLY A 196 21.44 -12.23 -4.26
C GLY A 196 22.15 -10.89 -4.02
N VAL A 197 21.48 -9.96 -3.35
CA VAL A 197 22.06 -8.66 -2.97
C VAL A 197 23.13 -8.84 -1.89
N ALA A 198 22.84 -9.60 -0.84
CA ALA A 198 23.74 -9.82 0.28
C ALA A 198 25.03 -10.52 -0.16
N VAL A 199 24.93 -11.64 -0.90
CA VAL A 199 26.12 -12.37 -1.35
C VAL A 199 27.03 -11.47 -2.19
N LEU A 200 26.48 -10.69 -3.13
CA LEU A 200 27.30 -9.84 -3.98
C LEU A 200 27.95 -8.70 -3.18
N ILE A 201 27.19 -8.01 -2.33
CA ILE A 201 27.71 -6.92 -1.51
C ILE A 201 28.81 -7.45 -0.59
N LYS A 202 28.60 -8.58 0.09
CA LYS A 202 29.59 -9.13 1.02
C LYS A 202 30.87 -9.63 0.34
N GLN A 203 30.80 -10.05 -0.92
CA GLN A 203 32.00 -10.42 -1.69
C GLN A 203 32.80 -9.21 -2.18
N LEU A 204 32.17 -8.06 -2.42
CA LEU A 204 32.83 -6.88 -3.01
C LEU A 204 33.15 -5.78 -1.99
N MET A 205 32.21 -5.47 -1.11
CA MET A 205 32.28 -4.41 -0.11
C MET A 205 31.62 -4.88 1.21
N PRO A 206 32.30 -5.75 1.98
CA PRO A 206 31.73 -6.38 3.18
C PRO A 206 31.33 -5.40 4.30
N GLN A 207 31.89 -4.18 4.28
CA GLN A 207 31.57 -3.11 5.23
C GLN A 207 30.14 -2.57 5.09
N ILE A 208 29.51 -2.72 3.92
CA ILE A 208 28.14 -2.28 3.70
C ILE A 208 27.21 -3.25 4.42
N LYS A 209 26.33 -2.72 5.28
CA LYS A 209 25.33 -3.54 5.97
C LYS A 209 24.13 -3.80 5.07
N VAL A 210 23.67 -5.05 5.02
CA VAL A 210 22.48 -5.48 4.28
C VAL A 210 21.42 -5.91 5.28
N ILE A 211 20.33 -5.14 5.33
CA ILE A 211 19.23 -5.31 6.27
C ILE A 211 18.03 -5.87 5.51
N ALA A 212 17.55 -7.04 5.94
CA ALA A 212 16.30 -7.60 5.45
C ALA A 212 15.10 -6.86 6.05
N VAL A 213 14.07 -6.62 5.23
CA VAL A 213 12.82 -6.03 5.68
C VAL A 213 11.65 -6.95 5.32
N GLU A 214 10.90 -7.37 6.33
CA GLU A 214 9.71 -8.21 6.19
C GLU A 214 8.43 -7.50 6.63
N ALA A 215 7.29 -7.90 6.07
CA ALA A 215 6.00 -7.55 6.63
C ALA A 215 5.75 -8.37 7.91
N GLU A 216 5.25 -7.75 8.97
CA GLU A 216 5.04 -8.40 10.27
C GLU A 216 4.11 -9.62 10.18
N ASP A 217 3.10 -9.55 9.32
CA ASP A 217 2.13 -10.62 9.08
C ASP A 217 2.66 -11.76 8.16
N SER A 218 3.87 -11.62 7.63
CA SER A 218 4.49 -12.53 6.65
C SER A 218 6.00 -12.72 6.89
N ALA A 219 6.45 -12.58 8.15
CA ALA A 219 7.86 -12.56 8.53
C ALA A 219 8.52 -13.96 8.55
N CYS A 220 8.65 -14.58 7.38
CA CYS A 220 9.10 -15.97 7.24
C CYS A 220 10.60 -16.16 7.47
N LEU A 221 11.45 -15.20 7.11
CA LEU A 221 12.89 -15.20 7.38
C LEU A 221 13.14 -15.03 8.88
N LYS A 222 12.46 -14.09 9.54
CA LYS A 222 12.59 -13.91 11.00
C LYS A 222 12.27 -15.20 11.75
N ALA A 223 11.13 -15.82 11.44
CA ALA A 223 10.74 -17.08 12.04
C ALA A 223 11.77 -18.21 11.77
N ALA A 224 12.33 -18.27 10.56
CA ALA A 224 13.35 -19.25 10.21
C ALA A 224 14.68 -19.01 10.92
N LEU A 225 15.09 -17.75 11.09
CA LEU A 225 16.32 -17.38 11.82
C LEU A 225 16.20 -17.74 13.30
N GLU A 226 15.05 -17.47 13.92
CA GLU A 226 14.77 -17.83 15.31
C GLU A 226 14.74 -19.36 15.52
N ALA A 227 14.24 -20.12 14.55
CA ALA A 227 14.23 -21.58 14.58
C ALA A 227 15.56 -22.24 14.17
N GLY A 228 16.44 -21.49 13.50
CA GLY A 228 17.69 -22.00 12.89
C GLY A 228 17.49 -22.83 11.62
N HIS A 229 16.26 -22.93 11.09
CA HIS A 229 15.94 -23.62 9.85
C HIS A 229 14.63 -23.07 9.23
N PRO A 230 14.35 -23.28 7.92
CA PRO A 230 13.09 -22.85 7.32
C PRO A 230 11.88 -23.49 8.01
N VAL A 231 10.90 -22.65 8.36
CA VAL A 231 9.64 -23.04 9.00
C VAL A 231 8.44 -22.49 8.23
N ASP A 232 7.31 -23.19 8.35
CA ASP A 232 6.04 -22.77 7.78
C ASP A 232 5.29 -21.84 8.74
N LEU A 233 4.97 -20.64 8.29
CA LEU A 233 4.09 -19.73 9.03
C LEU A 233 2.66 -20.29 9.07
N PRO A 234 1.92 -20.10 10.18
CA PRO A 234 0.54 -20.56 10.28
C PRO A 234 -0.41 -19.76 9.37
N ARG A 235 -0.09 -18.50 9.13
CA ARG A 235 -0.85 -17.55 8.30
C ARG A 235 0.12 -16.57 7.63
N VAL A 236 -0.29 -16.00 6.51
CA VAL A 236 0.41 -14.93 5.82
C VAL A 236 -0.55 -13.78 5.54
N GLY A 237 -0.04 -12.56 5.60
CA GLY A 237 -0.78 -11.37 5.19
C GLY A 237 -1.08 -11.36 3.70
N LEU A 238 -2.11 -10.61 3.32
CA LEU A 238 -2.49 -10.41 1.91
C LEU A 238 -2.23 -8.98 1.41
N PHE A 239 -1.85 -8.06 2.30
CA PHE A 239 -1.64 -6.67 1.91
C PHE A 239 -0.41 -6.51 1.00
N ALA A 240 0.72 -7.11 1.36
CA ALA A 240 1.93 -7.11 0.57
C ALA A 240 2.12 -8.42 -0.20
N GLU A 241 1.25 -8.66 -1.21
CA GLU A 241 1.17 -9.92 -1.98
C GLU A 241 2.54 -10.44 -2.47
N GLY A 242 3.45 -9.56 -2.90
CA GLY A 242 4.76 -9.94 -3.42
C GLY A 242 5.73 -10.54 -2.39
N VAL A 243 5.44 -10.34 -1.10
CA VAL A 243 6.21 -10.87 0.04
C VAL A 243 5.41 -11.81 0.94
N ALA A 244 4.15 -12.11 0.59
CA ALA A 244 3.27 -13.03 1.30
C ALA A 244 3.72 -14.50 1.11
N VAL A 245 4.86 -14.85 1.71
CA VAL A 245 5.50 -16.16 1.56
C VAL A 245 5.45 -16.90 2.89
N LYS A 246 4.86 -18.11 2.87
CA LYS A 246 4.66 -18.92 4.07
C LYS A 246 5.95 -19.49 4.65
N ARG A 247 6.89 -19.86 3.77
CA ARG A 247 8.14 -20.52 4.11
C ARG A 247 9.23 -19.99 3.19
N ILE A 248 10.31 -19.50 3.78
CA ILE A 248 11.49 -19.04 3.03
C ILE A 248 12.12 -20.20 2.24
N GLY A 249 12.82 -19.88 1.14
CA GLY A 249 13.60 -20.86 0.38
C GLY A 249 14.73 -21.47 1.19
N ASN A 250 15.16 -22.68 0.82
CA ASN A 250 16.23 -23.37 1.53
C ASN A 250 17.59 -22.71 1.24
N GLU A 251 17.89 -22.46 -0.04
CA GLU A 251 19.16 -21.86 -0.43
C GLU A 251 19.18 -20.36 -0.09
N THR A 252 18.03 -19.70 -0.25
CA THR A 252 17.91 -18.29 0.15
C THR A 252 18.07 -18.12 1.66
N PHE A 253 17.56 -19.03 2.49
CA PHE A 253 17.79 -19.01 3.93
C PHE A 253 19.27 -19.21 4.29
N ARG A 254 19.94 -20.20 3.69
CA ARG A 254 21.38 -20.44 3.91
C ARG A 254 22.21 -19.19 3.67
N LEU A 255 22.00 -18.54 2.52
CA LEU A 255 22.71 -17.30 2.17
C LEU A 255 22.32 -16.13 3.06
N CYS A 256 21.04 -15.98 3.40
CA CYS A 256 20.58 -14.93 4.30
C CYS A 256 21.19 -15.08 5.71
N GLN A 257 21.28 -16.29 6.24
CA GLN A 257 21.91 -16.58 7.52
C GLN A 257 23.41 -16.27 7.51
N GLU A 258 24.09 -16.46 6.38
CA GLU A 258 25.52 -16.21 6.24
C GLU A 258 25.87 -14.74 5.99
N TYR A 259 25.06 -14.01 5.19
CA TYR A 259 25.45 -12.72 4.63
C TYR A 259 24.62 -11.51 5.06
N LEU A 260 23.43 -11.67 5.66
CA LEU A 260 22.67 -10.53 6.17
C LEU A 260 23.23 -10.06 7.52
N ASP A 261 23.19 -8.75 7.74
CA ASP A 261 23.65 -8.15 8.99
C ASP A 261 22.53 -8.01 10.02
N ASP A 262 21.29 -7.81 9.55
CA ASP A 262 20.15 -7.57 10.42
C ASP A 262 18.81 -7.83 9.71
N ILE A 263 17.73 -7.88 10.47
CA ILE A 263 16.36 -8.02 10.00
C ILE A 263 15.39 -7.14 10.79
N ILE A 264 14.45 -6.50 10.08
CA ILE A 264 13.40 -5.71 10.69
C ILE A 264 12.03 -6.03 10.09
N THR A 265 10.99 -6.02 10.93
CA THR A 265 9.60 -6.18 10.51
C THR A 265 8.84 -4.87 10.60
N VAL A 266 7.86 -4.68 9.70
CA VAL A 266 6.97 -3.50 9.70
C VAL A 266 5.52 -3.90 9.46
N ASP A 267 4.60 -3.09 9.96
CA ASP A 267 3.16 -3.26 9.79
C ASP A 267 2.66 -2.64 8.49
N SER A 268 1.38 -2.87 8.17
CA SER A 268 0.74 -2.35 6.98
C SER A 268 0.67 -0.82 6.93
N ASP A 269 0.54 -0.17 8.09
CA ASP A 269 0.43 1.30 8.16
C ASP A 269 1.76 1.97 7.82
N ALA A 270 2.88 1.43 8.31
CA ALA A 270 4.22 1.87 7.93
C ALA A 270 4.49 1.66 6.44
N ILE A 271 4.01 0.56 5.85
CA ILE A 271 4.09 0.31 4.40
C ILE A 271 3.28 1.36 3.63
N CYS A 272 2.04 1.64 4.03
CA CYS A 272 1.22 2.69 3.42
C CYS A 272 1.94 4.05 3.45
N ALA A 273 2.47 4.45 4.62
CA ALA A 273 3.21 5.69 4.77
C ALA A 273 4.45 5.74 3.86
N ALA A 274 5.16 4.63 3.68
CA ALA A 274 6.29 4.54 2.75
C ALA A 274 5.86 4.64 1.28
N MET A 275 4.70 4.08 0.89
CA MET A 275 4.14 4.28 -0.46
C MET A 275 3.87 5.76 -0.73
N LYS A 276 3.30 6.46 0.25
CA LYS A 276 3.07 7.91 0.18
C LYS A 276 4.37 8.71 0.09
N ASP A 277 5.37 8.38 0.90
CA ASP A 277 6.69 9.03 0.85
C ASP A 277 7.35 8.87 -0.55
N LEU A 278 7.28 7.68 -1.15
CA LEU A 278 7.77 7.42 -2.51
C LEU A 278 7.06 8.27 -3.57
N PHE A 279 5.73 8.39 -3.44
CA PHE A 279 4.95 9.24 -4.33
C PHE A 279 5.25 10.73 -4.14
N GLU A 280 5.38 11.19 -2.90
CA GLU A 280 5.60 12.60 -2.57
C GLU A 280 7.00 13.11 -2.95
N ASP A 281 8.02 12.25 -2.88
CA ASP A 281 9.42 12.63 -3.08
C ASP A 281 9.89 12.38 -4.52
N VAL A 282 9.64 11.18 -5.08
CA VAL A 282 10.18 10.76 -6.39
C VAL A 282 9.11 10.46 -7.44
N ARG A 283 7.84 10.77 -7.14
CA ARG A 283 6.68 10.52 -8.01
C ARG A 283 6.59 9.07 -8.49
N ALA A 284 7.01 8.14 -7.64
CA ALA A 284 6.93 6.71 -7.89
C ALA A 284 5.68 6.15 -7.21
N VAL A 285 4.88 5.38 -7.95
CA VAL A 285 3.76 4.62 -7.40
C VAL A 285 4.28 3.22 -7.10
N ALA A 286 4.53 2.92 -5.83
CA ALA A 286 4.93 1.59 -5.42
C ALA A 286 3.71 0.69 -5.21
N GLU A 287 3.88 -0.62 -5.38
CA GLU A 287 3.01 -1.60 -4.73
C GLU A 287 3.42 -1.76 -3.26
N PRO A 288 2.59 -2.36 -2.37
CA PRO A 288 2.93 -2.47 -0.95
C PRO A 288 4.28 -3.15 -0.69
N SER A 289 4.57 -4.27 -1.37
CA SER A 289 5.89 -4.92 -1.30
C SER A 289 7.03 -4.04 -1.82
N GLY A 290 6.74 -3.16 -2.78
CA GLY A 290 7.69 -2.18 -3.33
C GLY A 290 8.09 -1.08 -2.36
N ALA A 291 7.20 -0.71 -1.43
CA ALA A 291 7.49 0.28 -0.39
C ALA A 291 8.04 -0.31 0.90
N LEU A 292 7.97 -1.63 1.07
CA LEU A 292 8.35 -2.35 2.28
C LEU A 292 9.74 -1.96 2.79
N ALA A 293 10.75 -1.96 1.91
CA ALA A 293 12.12 -1.67 2.31
C ALA A 293 12.32 -0.24 2.83
N LEU A 294 11.58 0.74 2.31
CA LEU A 294 11.61 2.11 2.83
C LEU A 294 10.94 2.19 4.20
N ALA A 295 9.82 1.48 4.41
CA ALA A 295 9.18 1.41 5.71
C ALA A 295 10.13 0.84 6.78
N GLY A 296 10.81 -0.26 6.46
CA GLY A 296 11.83 -0.86 7.33
C GLY A 296 13.00 0.09 7.60
N MET A 297 13.51 0.76 6.56
CA MET A 297 14.57 1.76 6.70
C MET A 297 14.17 2.89 7.65
N LYS A 298 12.97 3.46 7.52
CA LYS A 298 12.48 4.52 8.42
C LYS A 298 12.45 4.06 9.87
N LYS A 299 11.89 2.86 10.11
CA LYS A 299 11.81 2.26 11.45
C LYS A 299 13.21 1.99 12.02
N TYR A 300 14.12 1.48 11.21
CA TYR A 300 15.50 1.18 11.61
C TYR A 300 16.29 2.46 11.98
N ILE A 301 16.18 3.51 11.16
CA ILE A 301 16.80 4.82 11.44
C ILE A 301 16.34 5.35 12.79
N GLN A 302 15.04 5.27 13.08
CA GLN A 302 14.47 5.74 14.34
C GLN A 302 14.96 4.89 15.53
N GLN A 303 14.93 3.56 15.42
CA GLN A 303 15.34 2.65 16.51
C GLN A 303 16.82 2.78 16.86
N HIS A 304 17.67 3.00 15.86
CA HIS A 304 19.13 3.06 16.02
C HIS A 304 19.69 4.49 16.03
N GLN A 305 18.84 5.52 15.95
CA GLN A 305 19.22 6.94 15.95
C GLN A 305 20.30 7.28 14.90
N ILE A 306 20.17 6.70 13.71
CA ILE A 306 21.15 6.82 12.64
C ILE A 306 21.10 8.23 12.04
N GLN A 307 22.25 8.88 11.90
CA GLN A 307 22.37 10.21 11.27
C GLN A 307 23.64 10.30 10.44
N GLY A 308 23.60 11.12 9.38
CA GLY A 308 24.75 11.43 8.52
C GLY A 308 25.18 10.32 7.56
N GLU A 309 24.45 9.21 7.49
CA GLU A 309 24.80 8.05 6.66
C GLU A 309 24.14 8.07 5.28
N ARG A 310 24.66 7.24 4.36
CA ARG A 310 24.12 6.98 3.03
C ARG A 310 23.41 5.62 3.02
N LEU A 311 22.09 5.65 2.94
CA LEU A 311 21.27 4.45 2.99
C LEU A 311 20.46 4.29 1.70
N ALA A 312 20.45 3.09 1.13
CA ALA A 312 19.66 2.76 -0.04
C ALA A 312 18.57 1.74 0.28
N HIS A 313 17.39 1.89 -0.32
CA HIS A 313 16.36 0.84 -0.31
C HIS A 313 15.95 0.49 -1.74
N VAL A 314 15.40 -0.71 -1.90
CA VAL A 314 14.90 -1.18 -3.19
C VAL A 314 13.41 -0.89 -3.31
N LEU A 315 13.00 -0.13 -4.34
CA LEU A 315 11.61 -0.07 -4.78
C LEU A 315 11.38 -1.28 -5.68
N SER A 316 10.91 -2.39 -5.10
CA SER A 316 10.97 -3.70 -5.76
C SER A 316 9.89 -3.93 -6.83
N GLY A 317 8.79 -3.19 -6.79
CA GLY A 317 7.69 -3.37 -7.75
C GLY A 317 6.63 -2.27 -7.67
N ALA A 318 5.82 -2.19 -8.73
CA ALA A 318 4.78 -1.18 -8.90
C ALA A 318 3.46 -1.75 -9.47
N ASN A 319 3.25 -3.07 -9.41
CA ASN A 319 2.04 -3.70 -9.94
C ASN A 319 0.89 -3.64 -8.91
N VAL A 320 0.36 -2.44 -8.70
CA VAL A 320 -0.75 -2.16 -7.78
C VAL A 320 -2.04 -1.89 -8.55
N ASN A 321 -3.16 -2.40 -8.03
CA ASN A 321 -4.48 -2.00 -8.52
C ASN A 321 -4.75 -0.54 -8.10
N PHE A 322 -5.20 0.30 -9.05
CA PHE A 322 -5.53 1.70 -8.79
C PHE A 322 -6.52 1.88 -7.63
N HIS A 323 -7.52 1.00 -7.51
CA HIS A 323 -8.46 1.04 -6.37
C HIS A 323 -7.79 0.76 -5.02
N GLY A 324 -6.70 0.00 -5.01
CA GLY A 324 -5.89 -0.24 -3.81
C GLY A 324 -5.23 1.04 -3.27
N LEU A 325 -5.01 2.05 -4.11
CA LEU A 325 -4.48 3.34 -3.66
C LEU A 325 -5.44 4.08 -2.73
N ARG A 326 -6.76 3.83 -2.83
CA ARG A 326 -7.74 4.38 -1.90
C ARG A 326 -7.49 3.89 -0.47
N TYR A 327 -7.32 2.57 -0.31
CA TYR A 327 -7.01 1.97 0.98
C TYR A 327 -5.71 2.55 1.57
N VAL A 328 -4.68 2.69 0.73
CA VAL A 328 -3.40 3.30 1.13
C VAL A 328 -3.58 4.75 1.57
N SER A 329 -4.36 5.54 0.84
CA SER A 329 -4.64 6.94 1.20
C SER A 329 -5.38 7.04 2.54
N GLU A 330 -6.44 6.26 2.71
CA GLU A 330 -7.25 6.24 3.94
C GLU A 330 -6.39 5.81 5.15
N ARG A 331 -5.55 4.79 5.00
CA ARG A 331 -4.62 4.34 6.06
C ARG A 331 -3.52 5.35 6.37
N CYS A 332 -2.97 6.03 5.36
CA CYS A 332 -1.94 7.06 5.56
C CYS A 332 -2.46 8.25 6.38
N GLU A 333 -3.66 8.75 6.07
CA GLU A 333 -4.24 9.90 6.79
C GLU A 333 -4.41 9.61 8.28
N LEU A 334 -4.80 8.37 8.60
CA LEU A 334 -4.99 7.89 9.97
C LEU A 334 -3.65 7.61 10.68
N GLY A 335 -2.71 6.93 10.02
CA GLY A 335 -1.43 6.54 10.61
C GLY A 335 -0.45 7.71 10.83
N GLU A 336 -0.54 8.76 10.01
CA GLU A 336 0.30 9.96 10.17
C GLU A 336 -0.23 10.95 11.22
N GLN A 337 -1.31 10.61 11.94
CA GLN A 337 -1.96 11.52 12.90
C GLN A 337 -2.29 12.88 12.26
N ARG A 338 -2.67 12.85 10.97
CA ARG A 338 -3.03 14.03 10.18
C ARG A 338 -4.51 14.34 10.22
N GLU A 339 -5.29 13.50 10.89
CA GLU A 339 -6.71 13.68 11.11
C GLU A 339 -7.03 13.30 12.56
N ALA A 340 -7.82 14.13 13.25
CA ALA A 340 -8.45 13.77 14.51
C ALA A 340 -9.88 13.31 14.23
N LEU A 341 -10.25 12.13 14.71
CA LEU A 341 -11.63 11.64 14.69
C LEU A 341 -12.23 11.81 16.08
N LEU A 342 -13.34 12.54 16.18
CA LEU A 342 -13.94 12.94 17.44
C LEU A 342 -15.42 12.57 17.46
N ALA A 343 -15.88 12.00 18.57
CA ALA A 343 -17.30 11.98 18.92
C ALA A 343 -17.56 13.13 19.89
N VAL A 344 -18.35 14.11 19.44
CA VAL A 344 -18.67 15.30 20.23
C VAL A 344 -20.15 15.31 20.56
N THR A 345 -20.48 15.47 21.83
CA THR A 345 -21.88 15.66 22.27
C THR A 345 -22.18 17.14 22.38
N ILE A 346 -23.19 17.61 21.63
CA ILE A 346 -23.65 19.00 21.64
C ILE A 346 -25.13 19.06 22.07
N PRO A 347 -25.60 20.19 22.65
CA PRO A 347 -27.02 20.35 22.96
C PRO A 347 -27.88 20.31 21.70
N GLU A 348 -28.97 19.54 21.72
CA GLU A 348 -29.90 19.40 20.57
C GLU A 348 -30.81 20.64 20.46
N GLN A 349 -30.27 21.72 19.90
CA GLN A 349 -30.93 23.02 19.80
C GLN A 349 -30.54 23.73 18.50
N LYS A 350 -31.45 24.60 18.02
CA LYS A 350 -31.21 25.40 16.81
C LYS A 350 -29.93 26.22 16.95
N GLY A 351 -29.04 26.10 15.96
CA GLY A 351 -27.77 26.82 15.89
C GLY A 351 -26.60 26.22 16.67
N SER A 352 -26.77 25.08 17.35
CA SER A 352 -25.66 24.40 18.06
C SER A 352 -24.50 24.03 17.13
N PHE A 353 -24.80 23.62 15.89
CA PHE A 353 -23.79 23.17 14.92
C PHE A 353 -22.93 24.34 14.48
N LEU A 354 -23.55 25.49 14.23
CA LEU A 354 -22.88 26.72 13.87
C LEU A 354 -21.94 27.18 15.00
N LYS A 355 -22.40 27.18 16.26
CA LYS A 355 -21.58 27.53 17.42
C LYS A 355 -20.37 26.60 17.56
N PHE A 356 -20.57 25.30 17.39
CA PHE A 356 -19.50 24.31 17.42
C PHE A 356 -18.47 24.54 16.30
N CYS A 357 -18.92 24.75 15.06
CA CYS A 357 -18.02 25.03 13.93
C CYS A 357 -17.28 26.37 14.08
N GLN A 358 -17.88 27.37 14.73
CA GLN A 358 -17.21 28.63 15.07
C GLN A 358 -16.09 28.41 16.09
N LEU A 359 -16.31 27.56 17.11
CA LEU A 359 -15.30 27.23 18.11
C LEU A 359 -14.08 26.55 17.48
N LEU A 360 -14.26 25.69 16.47
CA LEU A 360 -13.16 25.08 15.74
C LEU A 360 -12.26 26.09 15.00
N GLY A 361 -12.70 27.34 14.84
CA GLY A 361 -11.82 28.48 14.56
C GLY A 361 -11.18 28.45 13.17
N GLY A 362 -11.88 27.93 12.17
CA GLY A 362 -11.38 27.87 10.78
C GLY A 362 -10.46 26.69 10.47
N ARG A 363 -10.27 25.77 11.42
CA ARG A 363 -9.64 24.47 11.15
C ARG A 363 -10.40 23.71 10.06
N SER A 364 -9.66 22.95 9.26
CA SER A 364 -10.24 22.18 8.15
C SER A 364 -10.99 20.96 8.67
N VAL A 365 -12.32 21.04 8.68
CA VAL A 365 -13.20 19.90 8.94
C VAL A 365 -13.19 18.99 7.72
N THR A 366 -12.84 17.73 7.91
CA THR A 366 -12.80 16.70 6.85
C THR A 366 -14.09 15.90 6.82
N GLU A 367 -14.70 15.68 7.97
CA GLU A 367 -15.97 14.97 8.12
C GLU A 367 -16.85 15.66 9.16
N PHE A 368 -18.14 15.74 8.89
CA PHE A 368 -19.14 16.21 9.84
C PHE A 368 -20.44 15.44 9.60
N ASN A 369 -20.68 14.42 10.43
CA ASN A 369 -21.78 13.49 10.26
C ASN A 369 -22.66 13.47 11.52
N TYR A 370 -23.98 13.55 11.30
CA TYR A 370 -24.99 13.65 12.34
C TYR A 370 -26.32 13.05 11.87
N ARG A 371 -27.02 12.39 12.80
CA ARG A 371 -28.43 12.02 12.66
C ARG A 371 -29.16 12.27 13.97
N TYR A 372 -30.37 12.78 13.88
CA TYR A 372 -31.25 12.93 15.03
C TYR A 372 -31.48 11.60 15.76
N ALA A 373 -31.22 11.59 17.07
CA ALA A 373 -31.37 10.39 17.90
C ALA A 373 -32.05 10.67 19.25
N ASN A 374 -31.77 11.81 19.89
CA ASN A 374 -32.33 12.18 21.18
C ASN A 374 -32.70 13.68 21.19
N ALA A 375 -33.72 14.06 21.94
CA ALA A 375 -34.20 15.43 22.04
C ALA A 375 -33.33 16.35 22.91
N ASP A 376 -32.48 15.81 23.78
CA ASP A 376 -31.66 16.61 24.69
C ASP A 376 -30.24 16.86 24.17
N ASN A 377 -29.64 15.84 23.55
CA ASN A 377 -28.24 15.86 23.13
C ASN A 377 -28.06 15.21 21.76
N ALA A 378 -27.39 15.92 20.87
CA ALA A 378 -26.88 15.42 19.60
C ALA A 378 -25.46 14.86 19.79
N CYS A 379 -25.18 13.72 19.19
CA CYS A 379 -23.81 13.21 19.06
C CYS A 379 -23.37 13.39 17.61
N ILE A 380 -22.32 14.17 17.38
CA ILE A 380 -21.75 14.42 16.06
C ILE A 380 -20.43 13.66 15.92
N PHE A 381 -20.21 13.07 14.75
CA PHE A 381 -18.95 12.47 14.36
C PHE A 381 -18.19 13.47 13.50
N VAL A 382 -17.01 13.90 13.97
CA VAL A 382 -16.26 15.00 13.37
C VAL A 382 -14.84 14.54 13.06
N GLY A 383 -14.43 14.74 11.81
CA GLY A 383 -13.04 14.65 11.37
C GLY A 383 -12.44 16.06 11.26
N VAL A 384 -11.27 16.28 11.85
CA VAL A 384 -10.52 17.54 11.73
C VAL A 384 -9.11 17.26 11.23
N ARG A 385 -8.72 17.88 10.12
CA ARG A 385 -7.36 17.77 9.60
C ARG A 385 -6.37 18.50 10.51
N LEU A 386 -5.28 17.83 10.82
CA LEU A 386 -4.19 18.29 11.67
C LEU A 386 -2.97 18.66 10.81
N THR A 387 -2.29 19.72 11.21
CA THR A 387 -1.03 20.21 10.63
C THR A 387 0.15 20.01 11.56
N ARG A 388 -0.06 20.11 12.88
CA ARG A 388 0.97 19.89 13.92
C ARG A 388 0.79 18.58 14.69
N GLY A 389 0.03 17.63 14.14
CA GLY A 389 -0.14 16.29 14.71
C GLY A 389 -0.73 16.31 16.13
N LEU A 390 -0.14 15.52 17.03
CA LEU A 390 -0.64 15.32 18.40
C LEU A 390 -0.74 16.59 19.24
N GLU A 391 0.17 17.55 19.05
CA GLU A 391 0.14 18.81 19.79
C GLU A 391 -1.15 19.57 19.47
N GLU A 392 -1.47 19.72 18.18
CA GLU A 392 -2.72 20.35 17.74
C GLU A 392 -3.95 19.53 18.08
N ARG A 393 -3.87 18.19 18.07
CA ARG A 393 -4.94 17.31 18.56
C ARG A 393 -5.26 17.63 20.02
N GLY A 394 -4.24 17.74 20.87
CA GLY A 394 -4.39 18.11 22.27
C GLY A 394 -5.00 19.50 22.46
N GLU A 395 -4.56 20.49 21.68
CA GLU A 395 -5.15 21.84 21.69
C GLU A 395 -6.65 21.82 21.33
N ILE A 396 -7.05 21.03 20.32
CA ILE A 396 -8.46 20.90 19.91
C ILE A 396 -9.29 20.28 21.03
N LEU A 397 -8.80 19.20 21.66
CA LEU A 397 -9.51 18.54 22.75
C LEU A 397 -9.74 19.49 23.93
N SER A 398 -8.70 20.22 24.36
CA SER A 398 -8.81 21.19 25.45
C SER A 398 -9.78 22.34 25.09
N LEU A 399 -9.70 22.86 23.86
CA LEU A 399 -10.59 23.93 23.39
C LEU A 399 -12.07 23.50 23.43
N LEU A 400 -12.36 22.26 23.04
CA LEU A 400 -13.72 21.74 23.07
C LEU A 400 -14.23 21.48 24.50
N ASP A 401 -13.37 20.99 25.38
CA ASP A 401 -13.69 20.79 26.80
C ASP A 401 -13.96 22.12 27.52
N GLU A 402 -13.12 23.14 27.28
CA GLU A 402 -13.35 24.52 27.77
C GLU A 402 -14.64 25.15 27.21
N GLY A 403 -15.03 24.75 25.99
CA GLY A 403 -16.30 25.11 25.36
C GLY A 403 -17.52 24.43 25.98
N GLY A 404 -17.34 23.53 26.96
CA GLY A 404 -18.40 22.80 27.64
C GLY A 404 -18.93 21.59 26.88
N TYR A 405 -18.19 21.11 25.87
CA TYR A 405 -18.58 19.95 25.07
C TYR A 405 -17.98 18.66 25.64
N LYS A 406 -18.78 17.58 25.68
CA LYS A 406 -18.24 16.25 25.99
C LYS A 406 -17.63 15.66 24.73
N VAL A 407 -16.34 15.36 24.75
CA VAL A 407 -15.59 14.85 23.60
C VAL A 407 -14.93 13.52 23.93
N VAL A 408 -15.01 12.58 22.99
CA VAL A 408 -14.23 11.34 23.00
C VAL A 408 -13.33 11.34 21.77
N ASP A 409 -12.02 11.21 22.00
CA ASP A 409 -11.03 11.05 20.94
C ASP A 409 -11.05 9.61 20.41
N LEU A 410 -11.42 9.46 19.14
CA LEU A 410 -11.51 8.20 18.41
C LEU A 410 -10.36 8.06 17.39
N SER A 411 -9.37 8.95 17.42
CA SER A 411 -8.28 8.98 16.45
C SER A 411 -7.39 7.74 16.48
N ASP A 412 -7.43 6.96 17.55
CA ASP A 412 -6.68 5.71 17.71
C ASP A 412 -7.62 4.46 17.73
N ASP A 413 -8.92 4.64 17.49
CA ASP A 413 -9.92 3.56 17.52
C ASP A 413 -10.15 2.93 16.13
N GLU A 414 -9.79 1.66 15.97
CA GLU A 414 -9.91 0.94 14.68
C GLU A 414 -11.36 0.77 14.22
N MET A 415 -12.32 0.62 15.15
CA MET A 415 -13.74 0.51 14.80
C MET A 415 -14.25 1.83 14.20
N ALA A 416 -13.84 2.96 14.77
CA ALA A 416 -14.19 4.28 14.29
C ALA A 416 -13.63 4.53 12.88
N LYS A 417 -12.35 4.22 12.70
CA LYS A 417 -11.59 4.39 11.46
C LYS A 417 -12.12 3.54 10.30
N LEU A 418 -12.37 2.26 10.56
CA LEU A 418 -12.69 1.29 9.50
C LEU A 418 -14.19 1.16 9.23
N HIS A 419 -15.02 1.40 10.25
CA HIS A 419 -16.45 1.12 10.16
C HIS A 419 -17.30 2.34 10.46
N VAL A 420 -17.23 2.89 11.68
CA VAL A 420 -18.22 3.89 12.14
C VAL A 420 -18.24 5.14 11.27
N ARG A 421 -17.09 5.62 10.78
CA ARG A 421 -17.04 6.78 9.87
C ARG A 421 -17.88 6.62 8.59
N TYR A 422 -18.16 5.38 8.17
CA TYR A 422 -19.01 5.06 7.02
C TYR A 422 -20.45 4.66 7.39
N MET A 423 -20.78 4.62 8.68
CA MET A 423 -22.06 4.14 9.21
C MET A 423 -22.86 5.22 9.94
N VAL A 424 -22.25 6.35 10.33
CA VAL A 424 -22.95 7.46 10.99
C VAL A 424 -24.02 8.03 10.04
N GLY A 425 -25.26 8.08 10.51
CA GLY A 425 -26.44 8.33 9.70
C GLY A 425 -27.59 7.48 10.22
N GLY A 426 -28.03 6.49 9.46
CA GLY A 426 -29.10 5.59 9.89
C GLY A 426 -30.46 6.28 10.08
N ARG A 427 -31.36 5.59 10.78
CA ARG A 427 -32.75 6.05 10.99
C ARG A 427 -32.91 6.82 12.30
N PRO A 428 -33.83 7.80 12.35
CA PRO A 428 -34.10 8.55 13.57
C PRO A 428 -34.83 7.66 14.59
N SER A 429 -34.79 8.04 15.86
CA SER A 429 -35.44 7.29 16.95
C SER A 429 -36.97 7.42 16.96
N LYS A 430 -37.51 8.38 16.21
CA LYS A 430 -38.95 8.66 16.09
C LYS A 430 -39.26 9.10 14.66
N PRO A 431 -40.51 8.92 14.20
CA PRO A 431 -40.95 9.43 12.90
C PRO A 431 -40.73 10.93 12.77
N LEU A 432 -39.95 11.33 11.76
CA LEU A 432 -39.71 12.75 11.45
C LEU A 432 -40.42 13.15 10.16
N ARG A 433 -40.96 14.37 10.13
CA ARG A 433 -41.40 15.03 8.89
C ARG A 433 -40.24 15.86 8.38
N GLU A 434 -39.41 15.23 7.55
CA GLU A 434 -38.19 15.84 7.05
C GLU A 434 -38.14 15.86 5.53
N ARG A 435 -37.56 16.93 4.99
CA ARG A 435 -37.19 17.05 3.57
C ARG A 435 -35.68 16.96 3.45
N LEU A 436 -35.21 16.24 2.44
CA LEU A 436 -33.78 15.99 2.22
C LEU A 436 -33.29 16.85 1.06
N PHE A 437 -32.15 17.50 1.25
CA PHE A 437 -31.52 18.31 0.21
C PHE A 437 -30.04 17.97 0.11
N SER A 438 -29.55 17.86 -1.12
CA SER A 438 -28.11 17.85 -1.40
C SER A 438 -27.67 19.24 -1.81
N PHE A 439 -26.54 19.71 -1.26
CA PHE A 439 -25.92 20.98 -1.56
C PHE A 439 -24.52 20.77 -2.12
N GLU A 440 -24.17 21.53 -3.15
CA GLU A 440 -22.80 21.62 -3.66
C GLU A 440 -22.27 23.04 -3.54
N PHE A 441 -21.04 23.17 -3.03
CA PHE A 441 -20.35 24.46 -2.96
C PHE A 441 -18.84 24.30 -3.17
N PRO A 442 -18.14 25.32 -3.67
CA PRO A 442 -16.70 25.28 -3.83
C PRO A 442 -16.00 25.01 -2.49
N GLU A 443 -15.11 24.02 -2.47
CA GLU A 443 -14.41 23.62 -1.26
C GLU A 443 -13.28 24.62 -0.94
N ALA A 444 -13.28 25.17 0.28
CA ALA A 444 -12.25 26.10 0.76
C ALA A 444 -12.12 26.00 2.30
N PRO A 445 -10.99 26.43 2.90
CA PRO A 445 -10.88 26.52 4.35
C PRO A 445 -12.05 27.32 4.96
N GLY A 446 -12.81 26.68 5.85
CA GLY A 446 -14.00 27.24 6.47
C GLY A 446 -15.26 27.25 5.59
N ALA A 447 -15.28 26.54 4.46
CA ALA A 447 -16.46 26.44 3.59
C ALA A 447 -17.69 25.90 4.33
N LEU A 448 -17.53 24.83 5.14
CA LEU A 448 -18.61 24.31 5.98
C LEU A 448 -19.15 25.36 6.96
N LEU A 449 -18.27 26.15 7.59
CA LEU A 449 -18.68 27.22 8.50
C LEU A 449 -19.48 28.29 7.75
N ARG A 450 -19.02 28.72 6.57
CA ARG A 450 -19.75 29.67 5.73
C ARG A 450 -21.10 29.10 5.32
N PHE A 451 -21.15 27.85 4.88
CA PHE A 451 -22.40 27.17 4.54
C PHE A 451 -23.40 27.22 5.71
N LEU A 452 -22.98 26.84 6.92
CA LEU A 452 -23.83 26.89 8.11
C LEU A 452 -24.23 28.33 8.50
N GLN A 453 -23.35 29.32 8.29
CA GLN A 453 -23.67 30.73 8.52
C GLN A 453 -24.74 31.23 7.55
N THR A 454 -24.59 30.91 6.26
CA THR A 454 -25.54 31.32 5.22
C THR A 454 -26.87 30.60 5.39
N LEU A 455 -26.84 29.29 5.67
CA LEU A 455 -28.03 28.48 5.97
C LEU A 455 -28.81 29.05 7.17
N GLY A 456 -28.11 29.59 8.16
CA GLY A 456 -28.69 30.26 9.32
C GLY A 456 -29.22 29.28 10.37
N THR A 457 -29.94 29.80 11.37
CA THR A 457 -30.39 29.04 12.56
C THR A 457 -31.90 28.93 12.69
N HIS A 458 -32.65 29.22 11.63
CA HIS A 458 -34.11 29.27 11.66
C HIS A 458 -34.74 27.87 11.62
N TRP A 459 -34.07 26.93 10.95
CA TRP A 459 -34.55 25.58 10.65
C TRP A 459 -33.85 24.53 11.51
N ASN A 460 -34.59 23.46 11.84
CA ASN A 460 -34.03 22.34 12.59
C ASN A 460 -33.42 21.32 11.63
N ILE A 461 -32.18 20.92 11.89
CA ILE A 461 -31.45 19.95 11.05
C ILE A 461 -31.61 18.57 11.69
N SER A 462 -32.21 17.62 10.97
CA SER A 462 -32.43 16.24 11.42
C SER A 462 -31.40 15.25 10.90
N LEU A 463 -30.69 15.61 9.82
CA LEU A 463 -29.61 14.84 9.21
C LEU A 463 -28.56 15.81 8.70
N PHE A 464 -27.29 15.50 8.92
CA PHE A 464 -26.20 16.23 8.29
C PHE A 464 -25.08 15.26 7.94
N HIS A 465 -24.67 15.22 6.68
CA HIS A 465 -23.55 14.42 6.23
C HIS A 465 -22.67 15.26 5.31
N TYR A 466 -21.43 15.45 5.74
CA TYR A 466 -20.42 16.22 5.02
C TYR A 466 -19.10 15.47 5.04
N ARG A 467 -18.50 15.35 3.85
CA ARG A 467 -17.17 14.77 3.69
C ARG A 467 -16.39 15.52 2.61
N SER A 468 -15.24 16.05 2.99
CA SER A 468 -14.31 16.72 2.09
C SER A 468 -13.42 15.67 1.41
N HIS A 469 -13.69 15.37 0.13
CA HIS A 469 -12.96 14.34 -0.63
C HIS A 469 -11.70 14.87 -1.35
N GLY A 470 -11.22 16.06 -1.00
CA GLY A 470 -10.12 16.70 -1.75
C GLY A 470 -10.49 17.01 -3.21
N THR A 471 -11.79 17.05 -3.50
CA THR A 471 -12.40 17.47 -4.78
C THR A 471 -12.66 18.97 -4.77
N ASP A 472 -12.82 19.57 -5.95
CA ASP A 472 -13.10 21.01 -6.11
C ASP A 472 -14.43 21.46 -5.49
N TYR A 473 -15.32 20.52 -5.18
CA TYR A 473 -16.64 20.76 -4.59
C TYR A 473 -16.83 19.99 -3.28
N GLY A 474 -17.29 20.70 -2.26
CA GLY A 474 -17.84 20.14 -1.04
C GLY A 474 -19.29 19.72 -1.28
N ARG A 475 -19.64 18.53 -0.82
CA ARG A 475 -21.00 17.99 -0.88
C ARG A 475 -21.55 17.84 0.52
N VAL A 476 -22.71 18.45 0.75
CA VAL A 476 -23.48 18.27 1.98
C VAL A 476 -24.80 17.62 1.64
N LEU A 477 -25.16 16.59 2.38
CA LEU A 477 -26.52 16.07 2.42
C LEU A 477 -27.13 16.48 3.76
N ALA A 478 -28.21 17.26 3.75
CA ALA A 478 -28.86 17.73 4.96
C ALA A 478 -30.37 17.47 4.93
N GLY A 479 -30.88 16.96 6.04
CA GLY A 479 -32.31 16.80 6.29
C GLY A 479 -32.81 17.91 7.21
N PHE A 480 -33.97 18.46 6.90
CA PHE A 480 -34.60 19.52 7.67
C PHE A 480 -36.01 19.11 8.09
N GLU A 481 -36.34 19.31 9.36
CA GLU A 481 -37.74 19.20 9.81
C GLU A 481 -38.54 20.40 9.31
N LEU A 482 -39.43 20.15 8.35
CA LEU A 482 -40.23 21.17 7.69
C LEU A 482 -41.70 20.75 7.66
N SER A 483 -42.58 21.76 7.59
CA SER A 483 -44.00 21.53 7.33
C SER A 483 -44.27 21.22 5.84
N GLU A 484 -45.47 20.70 5.50
CA GLU A 484 -45.81 20.28 4.12
C GLU A 484 -45.68 21.40 3.07
N SER A 485 -45.74 22.66 3.48
CA SER A 485 -45.49 23.82 2.62
C SER A 485 -44.82 24.92 3.43
N GLU A 486 -43.57 25.22 3.09
CA GLU A 486 -42.75 26.19 3.80
C GLU A 486 -42.04 27.12 2.80
N PRO A 487 -42.77 28.02 2.12
CA PRO A 487 -42.24 28.84 1.03
C PRO A 487 -41.07 29.74 1.47
N GLN A 488 -41.02 30.11 2.75
CA GLN A 488 -39.90 30.87 3.33
C GLN A 488 -38.58 30.08 3.29
N PHE A 489 -38.63 28.75 3.38
CA PHE A 489 -37.43 27.91 3.27
C PHE A 489 -36.92 27.88 1.83
N GLU A 490 -37.83 27.74 0.84
CA GLU A 490 -37.47 27.71 -0.57
C GLU A 490 -36.94 29.06 -1.07
N GLU A 491 -37.55 30.17 -0.66
CA GLU A 491 -37.05 31.52 -0.91
C GLU A 491 -35.66 31.73 -0.28
N HIS A 492 -35.45 31.24 0.94
CA HIS A 492 -34.16 31.31 1.62
C HIS A 492 -33.11 30.51 0.85
N LEU A 493 -33.38 29.25 0.47
CA LEU A 493 -32.45 28.43 -0.30
C LEU A 493 -32.06 29.07 -1.64
N GLN A 494 -33.03 29.66 -2.37
CA GLN A 494 -32.75 30.39 -3.61
C GLN A 494 -31.87 31.63 -3.35
N ALA A 495 -32.06 32.31 -2.22
CA ALA A 495 -31.23 33.46 -1.83
C ALA A 495 -29.81 33.06 -1.38
N LEU A 496 -29.57 31.81 -0.95
CA LEU A 496 -28.25 31.32 -0.55
C LEU A 496 -27.26 31.31 -1.72
N GLY A 497 -27.75 31.10 -2.96
CA GLY A 497 -26.92 31.02 -4.16
C GLY A 497 -26.02 29.78 -4.25
N TYR A 498 -26.25 28.77 -3.41
CA TYR A 498 -25.63 27.44 -3.54
C TYR A 498 -26.42 26.58 -4.53
N ASP A 499 -25.74 25.65 -5.19
CA ASP A 499 -26.43 24.64 -5.99
C ASP A 499 -27.07 23.63 -5.04
N PHE A 500 -28.36 23.36 -5.21
CA PHE A 500 -29.09 22.43 -4.36
C PHE A 500 -30.11 21.61 -5.15
N HIS A 501 -30.35 20.38 -4.69
CA HIS A 501 -31.34 19.47 -5.27
C HIS A 501 -32.20 18.86 -4.15
N ASP A 502 -33.50 18.77 -4.38
CA ASP A 502 -34.44 18.11 -3.47
C ASP A 502 -34.35 16.58 -3.68
N GLU A 503 -33.90 15.88 -2.65
CA GLU A 503 -33.69 14.44 -2.62
C GLU A 503 -34.71 13.74 -1.69
N THR A 504 -35.81 14.42 -1.33
CA THR A 504 -36.80 13.91 -0.36
C THR A 504 -37.42 12.59 -0.81
N ASP A 505 -37.72 12.45 -2.11
CA ASP A 505 -38.30 11.22 -2.69
C ASP A 505 -37.24 10.20 -3.13
N ASN A 506 -35.97 10.40 -2.76
CA ASN A 506 -34.89 9.50 -3.16
C ASN A 506 -35.10 8.10 -2.53
N PRO A 507 -35.09 7.01 -3.33
CA PRO A 507 -35.25 5.66 -2.80
C PRO A 507 -34.24 5.30 -1.71
N ALA A 508 -32.98 5.73 -1.85
CA ALA A 508 -31.94 5.44 -0.85
C ALA A 508 -32.25 6.08 0.50
N PHE A 509 -32.79 7.30 0.50
CA PHE A 509 -33.25 7.96 1.70
C PHE A 509 -34.40 7.18 2.34
N SER A 510 -35.43 6.85 1.56
CA SER A 510 -36.61 6.10 2.03
C SER A 510 -36.27 4.75 2.67
N PHE A 511 -35.33 4.00 2.10
CA PHE A 511 -34.98 2.66 2.59
C PHE A 511 -34.04 2.65 3.80
N PHE A 512 -33.10 3.60 3.90
CA PHE A 512 -32.01 3.50 4.88
C PHE A 512 -31.95 4.62 5.91
N LEU A 513 -32.53 5.78 5.61
CA LEU A 513 -32.39 6.98 6.41
C LEU A 513 -33.72 7.45 6.97
N ALA A 514 -34.77 7.50 6.16
CA ALA A 514 -36.12 7.87 6.59
C ALA A 514 -36.65 6.88 7.64
N GLY A 515 -37.37 7.39 8.64
CA GLY A 515 -37.95 6.59 9.71
C GLY A 515 -38.84 7.39 10.62
#